data_AF-A0A8X7Z4X2-F1
#
_entry.id   AF-A0A8X7Z4X2-F1
#
_cell.length_a   1.000
_cell.length_b   1.000
_cell.length_c   1.000
_cell.angle_alpha   90.00
_cell.angle_beta   90.00
_cell.angle_gamma   90.00
#
_symmetry.space_group_name_H-M   'P 1'
#
loop_
_entity.id
_entity.type
_entity.pdbx_description
1 polymer ?
#
loop_
_entity_poly.entity_id
_entity_poly.type
_entity_poly.pdbx_seq_one_letter_code
_entity_poly.pdbx_strand_id
1 'polypeptide(L)'
;MFARERAYDCKLVCLDVNVVSCGLSSCKILLLSLKKLQRDMQEPVLSILVEVERIRGQAQDRLMNKLAAARHKAEEKRATAEAKSNRQAAKTDKQADYIRRTGRVPSSFTFCGWCWCW
;
A
#
# COMPACT_ATOMS: atom_id res chain seq x y z
N MET A 1 -53.51 -69.52 -33.25
CA MET A 1 -53.63 -69.20 -31.81
C MET A 1 -52.55 -68.18 -31.50
N PHE A 2 -52.87 -66.89 -31.67
CA PHE A 2 -53.10 -65.98 -30.54
C PHE A 2 -51.91 -66.00 -29.57
N ALA A 3 -50.90 -65.16 -29.78
CA ALA A 3 -50.89 -63.77 -29.30
C ALA A 3 -51.09 -63.69 -27.79
N ARG A 4 -49.99 -63.79 -27.02
CA ARG A 4 -49.71 -63.03 -25.77
C ARG A 4 -48.63 -63.76 -24.97
N GLU A 5 -47.35 -63.44 -25.21
CA GLU A 5 -46.32 -63.70 -24.18
C GLU A 5 -45.04 -62.86 -24.33
N ARG A 6 -45.12 -61.70 -25.00
CA ARG A 6 -44.07 -60.67 -24.99
C ARG A 6 -44.67 -59.27 -24.84
N ALA A 7 -45.42 -59.08 -23.76
CA ALA A 7 -45.96 -57.78 -23.36
C ALA A 7 -45.46 -57.37 -21.96
N TYR A 8 -44.31 -57.89 -21.56
CA TYR A 8 -43.44 -57.35 -20.53
C TYR A 8 -42.08 -57.16 -21.25
N ASP A 9 -41.38 -56.05 -21.05
CA ASP A 9 -40.08 -55.68 -21.70
C ASP A 9 -40.06 -54.87 -23.01
N CYS A 10 -41.00 -53.94 -23.23
CA CYS A 10 -40.69 -52.74 -24.05
C CYS A 10 -41.02 -51.40 -23.37
N LYS A 11 -41.71 -51.40 -22.22
CA LYS A 11 -41.97 -50.16 -21.46
C LYS A 11 -40.85 -49.82 -20.48
N LEU A 12 -40.18 -50.82 -19.90
CA LEU A 12 -39.15 -50.60 -18.88
C LEU A 12 -37.88 -49.94 -19.47
N VAL A 13 -37.40 -50.43 -20.62
CA VAL A 13 -36.20 -49.89 -21.29
C VAL A 13 -36.40 -48.47 -21.84
N CYS A 14 -37.60 -48.10 -22.28
CA CYS A 14 -37.90 -46.74 -22.75
C CYS A 14 -38.09 -45.72 -21.62
N LEU A 15 -38.41 -46.18 -20.41
CA LEU A 15 -38.46 -45.35 -19.20
C LEU A 15 -37.03 -45.08 -18.69
N ASP A 16 -36.12 -46.05 -18.74
CA ASP A 16 -34.74 -45.86 -18.28
C ASP A 16 -33.94 -44.86 -19.13
N VAL A 17 -34.05 -44.87 -20.47
CA VAL A 17 -33.30 -43.93 -21.33
C VAL A 17 -33.79 -42.48 -21.19
N ASN A 18 -35.10 -42.28 -20.98
CA ASN A 18 -35.67 -40.95 -20.76
C ASN A 18 -35.48 -40.45 -19.32
N VAL A 19 -35.53 -41.32 -18.31
CA VAL A 19 -35.23 -40.95 -16.91
C VAL A 19 -33.74 -40.66 -16.73
N VAL A 20 -32.85 -41.39 -17.40
CA VAL A 20 -31.41 -41.13 -17.39
C VAL A 20 -31.06 -39.86 -18.18
N SER A 21 -31.68 -39.61 -19.34
CA SER A 21 -31.45 -38.35 -20.08
C SER A 21 -32.07 -37.12 -19.41
N CYS A 22 -33.25 -37.27 -18.78
CA CYS A 22 -33.87 -36.26 -17.94
C CYS A 22 -33.03 -36.00 -16.67
N GLY A 23 -32.51 -37.06 -16.03
CA GLY A 23 -31.59 -36.98 -14.89
C GLY A 23 -30.25 -36.33 -15.23
N LEU A 24 -29.63 -36.66 -16.36
CA LEU A 24 -28.40 -35.99 -16.83
C LEU A 24 -28.65 -34.52 -17.19
N SER A 25 -29.80 -34.20 -17.79
CA SER A 25 -30.20 -32.83 -18.12
C SER A 25 -30.39 -31.99 -16.85
N SER A 26 -31.14 -32.50 -15.88
CA SER A 26 -31.35 -31.86 -14.57
C SER A 26 -30.05 -31.71 -13.80
N CYS A 27 -29.18 -32.73 -13.78
CA CYS A 27 -27.85 -32.65 -13.17
C CYS A 27 -26.94 -31.62 -13.85
N LYS A 28 -27.02 -31.45 -15.18
CA LYS A 28 -26.26 -30.42 -15.90
C LYS A 28 -26.72 -29.01 -15.55
N ILE A 29 -28.03 -28.79 -15.38
CA ILE A 29 -28.58 -27.51 -14.91
C ILE A 29 -28.10 -27.22 -13.48
N LEU A 30 -28.19 -28.20 -12.58
CA LEU A 30 -27.73 -28.04 -11.19
C LEU A 30 -26.22 -27.74 -11.11
N LEU A 31 -25.40 -28.41 -11.91
CA LEU A 31 -23.96 -28.14 -12.02
C LEU A 31 -23.66 -26.72 -12.51
N LEU A 32 -24.40 -26.22 -13.50
CA LEU A 32 -24.24 -24.86 -14.01
C LEU A 32 -24.66 -23.81 -12.96
N SER A 33 -25.75 -24.06 -12.24
CA SER A 33 -26.20 -23.20 -11.14
C SER A 33 -25.20 -23.16 -9.99
N LEU A 34 -24.62 -24.30 -9.60
CA LEU A 34 -23.56 -24.37 -8.58
C LEU A 34 -22.30 -23.63 -9.01
N LYS A 35 -21.85 -23.82 -10.27
CA LYS A 35 -20.71 -23.08 -10.83
C LYS A 35 -20.97 -21.58 -10.93
N LYS A 36 -22.22 -21.17 -11.17
CA LYS A 36 -22.61 -19.75 -11.19
C LYS A 36 -22.52 -19.15 -9.79
N LEU A 37 -23.12 -19.80 -8.79
CA LEU A 37 -23.03 -19.39 -7.38
C LEU A 37 -21.58 -19.29 -6.89
N GLN A 38 -20.72 -20.21 -7.32
CA GLN A 38 -19.29 -20.18 -6.98
C GLN A 38 -18.54 -19.02 -7.64
N ARG A 39 -18.90 -18.63 -8.88
CA ARG A 39 -18.32 -17.45 -9.54
C ARG A 39 -18.84 -16.15 -8.93
N ASP A 40 -20.14 -16.07 -8.65
CA ASP A 40 -20.78 -14.89 -8.04
C ASP A 40 -20.20 -14.60 -6.64
N MET A 41 -19.67 -15.62 -5.96
CA MET A 41 -18.92 -15.45 -4.71
C MET A 41 -17.49 -14.91 -4.92
N GLN A 42 -16.84 -15.21 -6.05
CA GLN A 42 -15.44 -14.86 -6.32
C GLN A 42 -15.26 -13.47 -6.96
N GLU A 43 -16.20 -13.04 -7.81
CA GLU A 43 -16.24 -11.72 -8.44
C GLU A 43 -16.14 -10.54 -7.43
N PRO A 44 -16.93 -10.49 -6.33
CA PRO A 44 -16.84 -9.39 -5.37
C PRO A 44 -15.52 -9.38 -4.62
N VAL A 45 -14.91 -10.55 -4.38
CA VAL A 45 -13.62 -10.63 -3.67
C VAL A 45 -12.51 -9.97 -4.49
N LEU A 46 -12.44 -10.25 -5.80
CA LEU A 46 -11.40 -9.68 -6.67
C LEU A 46 -11.51 -8.14 -6.79
N SER A 47 -12.72 -7.62 -6.97
CA SER A 47 -12.96 -6.18 -7.05
C SER A 47 -12.61 -5.44 -5.76
N ILE A 48 -12.97 -6.02 -4.60
CA ILE A 48 -12.63 -5.46 -3.29
C ILE A 48 -11.12 -5.48 -3.06
N LEU A 49 -10.43 -6.58 -3.41
CA LEU A 49 -8.97 -6.67 -3.26
C LEU A 49 -8.25 -5.59 -4.07
N VAL A 50 -8.64 -5.38 -5.33
CA VAL A 50 -8.07 -4.32 -6.19
C VAL A 50 -8.32 -2.93 -5.59
N GLU A 51 -9.52 -2.66 -5.10
CA GLU A 51 -9.85 -1.37 -4.49
C GLU A 51 -9.09 -1.14 -3.17
N VAL A 52 -8.92 -2.18 -2.35
CA VAL A 52 -8.10 -2.13 -1.13
C VAL A 52 -6.65 -1.81 -1.47
N GLU A 53 -6.07 -2.44 -2.49
CA GLU A 53 -4.70 -2.13 -2.93
C GLU A 53 -4.58 -0.68 -3.43
N ARG A 54 -5.58 -0.20 -4.19
CA ARG A 54 -5.65 1.19 -4.65
C ARG A 54 -5.70 2.18 -3.49
N ILE A 55 -6.55 1.95 -2.49
CA ILE A 55 -6.68 2.79 -1.29
C ILE A 55 -5.37 2.75 -0.47
N ARG A 56 -4.76 1.57 -0.34
CA ARG A 56 -3.48 1.41 0.36
C ARG A 56 -2.36 2.20 -0.32
N GLY A 57 -2.24 2.11 -1.64
CA GLY A 57 -1.28 2.89 -2.42
C GLY A 57 -1.46 4.39 -2.19
N GLN A 58 -2.69 4.89 -2.34
CA GLN A 58 -2.99 6.32 -2.12
C GLN A 58 -2.71 6.78 -0.68
N ALA A 59 -2.98 5.94 0.32
CA ALA A 59 -2.66 6.25 1.70
C ALA A 59 -1.14 6.33 1.92
N GLN A 60 -0.38 5.40 1.34
CA GLN A 60 1.08 5.40 1.39
C GLN A 60 1.66 6.63 0.68
N ASP A 61 1.18 6.98 -0.51
CA ASP A 61 1.62 8.17 -1.25
C ASP A 61 1.40 9.46 -0.44
N ARG A 62 0.24 9.59 0.19
CA ARG A 62 -0.07 10.75 1.06
C ARG A 62 0.86 10.82 2.27
N LEU A 63 1.18 9.68 2.88
CA LEU A 63 2.13 9.63 4.01
C LEU A 63 3.55 9.96 3.56
N MET A 64 3.99 9.40 2.43
CA MET A 64 5.31 9.65 1.87
C MET A 64 5.50 11.11 1.46
N ASN A 65 4.48 11.74 0.87
CA ASN A 65 4.52 13.17 0.55
C ASN A 65 4.65 14.04 1.81
N LYS A 66 3.88 13.74 2.87
CA LYS A 66 4.00 14.46 4.16
C LYS A 66 5.39 14.26 4.78
N LEU A 67 5.93 13.05 4.70
CA LEU A 67 7.28 12.76 5.20
C LEU A 67 8.35 13.52 4.41
N ALA A 68 8.24 13.56 3.08
CA ALA A 68 9.14 14.31 2.22
C ALA A 68 9.08 15.81 2.54
N ALA A 69 7.88 16.39 2.68
CA ALA A 69 7.71 17.79 3.05
C ALA A 69 8.30 18.10 4.44
N ALA A 70 8.11 17.20 5.42
CA ALA A 70 8.70 17.36 6.75
C ALA A 70 10.23 17.30 6.72
N ARG A 71 10.81 16.38 5.93
CA ARG A 71 12.26 16.28 5.73
C ARG A 71 12.83 17.53 5.08
N HIS A 72 12.23 18.01 4.00
CA HIS A 72 12.67 19.24 3.33
C HIS A 72 12.66 20.44 4.29
N LYS A 73 11.60 20.60 5.08
CA LYS A 73 11.51 21.68 6.08
C LYS A 73 12.56 21.54 7.19
N ALA A 74 12.87 20.31 7.60
CA ALA A 74 13.93 20.06 8.58
C ALA A 74 15.33 20.36 8.00
N GLU A 75 15.57 19.99 6.75
CA GLU A 75 16.80 20.27 6.02
C GLU A 75 17.01 21.77 5.81
N GLU A 76 15.95 22.51 5.45
CA GLU A 76 16.00 23.97 5.35
C GLU A 76 16.38 24.63 6.68
N LYS A 77 15.79 24.19 7.79
CA LYS A 77 16.16 24.65 9.14
C LYS A 77 17.60 24.29 9.50
N ARG A 78 18.06 23.11 9.11
CA ARG A 78 19.43 22.67 9.33
C ARG A 78 20.42 23.53 8.53
N ALA A 79 20.14 23.78 7.25
CA ALA A 79 20.97 24.60 6.37
C ALA A 79 21.05 26.05 6.86
N THR A 80 19.94 26.62 7.33
CA THR A 80 19.92 27.98 7.89
C THR A 80 20.71 28.08 9.21
N ALA A 81 20.56 27.09 10.10
CA ALA A 81 21.35 27.01 11.32
C ALA A 81 22.86 26.85 11.02
N GLU A 82 23.20 25.98 10.07
CA GLU A 82 24.56 25.74 9.63
C GLU A 82 25.18 26.99 8.98
N ALA A 83 24.43 27.70 8.14
CA ALA A 83 24.88 28.96 7.55
C ALA A 83 25.15 30.03 8.63
N LYS A 84 24.29 30.13 9.65
CA LYS A 84 24.49 31.05 10.79
C LYS A 84 25.73 30.66 11.60
N SER A 85 25.89 29.36 11.89
CA SER A 85 27.04 28.83 12.62
C SER A 85 28.34 29.09 11.85
N ASN A 86 28.37 28.77 10.55
CA ASN A 86 29.52 28.98 9.68
C ASN A 86 29.90 30.47 9.58
N ARG A 87 28.90 31.37 9.48
CA ARG A 87 29.16 32.81 9.50
C ARG A 87 29.82 33.25 10.82
N GLN A 88 29.39 32.70 11.95
CA GLN A 88 29.99 33.00 13.23
C GLN A 88 31.40 32.41 13.35
N ALA A 89 31.60 31.17 12.90
CA ALA A 89 32.91 30.53 12.83
C ALA A 89 33.89 31.35 11.98
N ALA A 90 33.48 31.81 10.80
CA ALA A 90 34.30 32.65 9.93
C ALA A 90 34.64 34.03 10.56
N LYS A 91 33.75 34.61 11.37
CA LYS A 91 34.06 35.84 12.12
C LYS A 91 35.09 35.57 13.22
N THR A 92 34.89 34.49 13.97
CA THR A 92 35.81 34.08 15.04
C THR A 92 37.19 33.73 14.48
N ASP A 93 37.25 33.08 13.33
CA ASP A 93 38.50 32.73 12.65
C ASP A 93 39.27 33.98 12.18
N LYS A 94 38.58 34.93 11.54
CA LYS A 94 39.16 36.24 11.19
C LYS A 94 39.67 36.98 12.43
N GLN A 95 38.96 36.90 13.55
CA GLN A 95 39.35 37.53 14.79
C GLN A 95 40.59 36.86 15.41
N ALA A 96 40.65 35.53 15.39
CA ALA A 96 41.80 34.76 15.85
C ALA A 96 43.04 35.08 15.01
N ASP A 97 42.90 35.17 13.68
CA ASP A 97 43.97 35.55 12.77
C ASP A 97 44.47 36.97 13.00
N TYR A 98 43.57 37.92 13.30
CA TYR A 98 43.97 39.28 13.68
C TYR A 98 44.86 39.28 14.93
N ILE A 99 44.48 38.51 15.96
CA ILE A 99 45.26 38.39 17.21
C ILE A 99 46.61 37.73 16.93
N ARG A 100 46.66 36.64 16.14
CA ARG A 100 47.92 35.96 15.77
C ARG A 100 48.89 36.90 15.05
N ARG A 101 48.37 37.80 14.20
CA ARG A 101 49.19 38.76 13.42
C ARG A 101 49.64 39.98 14.22
N THR A 102 48.77 40.52 15.08
CA THR A 102 49.00 41.83 15.72
C THR A 102 49.32 41.73 17.22
N GLY A 103 49.08 40.58 17.84
CA GLY A 103 49.21 40.38 19.29
C GLY A 103 48.21 41.18 20.13
N ARG A 104 47.29 41.91 19.51
CA ARG A 104 46.30 42.76 20.20
C ARG A 104 44.91 42.13 20.16
N VAL A 105 44.26 42.12 21.33
CA VAL A 105 42.86 41.70 21.45
C VAL A 105 41.96 42.84 20.96
N PRO A 106 41.03 42.59 20.02
CA PRO A 106 40.07 43.61 19.57
C PRO A 106 39.21 44.09 20.74
N SER A 107 38.95 45.40 20.83
CA SER A 107 38.17 46.02 21.91
C SER A 107 36.70 45.58 21.98
N SER A 108 36.19 44.93 20.94
CA SER A 108 34.84 44.33 20.88
C SER A 108 34.76 42.95 21.55
N PHE A 109 35.84 42.46 22.15
CA PHE A 109 35.87 41.25 22.97
C PHE A 109 35.24 41.52 24.35
N THR A 110 33.98 41.96 24.39
CA THR A 110 33.20 41.92 25.62
C THR A 110 32.92 40.44 25.89
N PHE A 111 33.52 39.92 26.95
CA PHE A 111 33.36 38.57 27.48
C PHE A 111 31.85 38.23 27.61
N CYS A 112 31.27 37.64 26.55
CA CYS A 112 29.91 37.13 26.58
C CYS A 112 29.86 36.02 27.62
N GLY A 113 29.01 36.20 28.63
CA GLY A 113 28.75 35.27 29.72
C GLY A 113 28.67 33.83 29.23
N TRP A 114 29.73 33.09 29.51
CA TRP A 114 29.71 31.64 29.51
C TRP A 114 28.98 31.22 30.78
N CYS A 115 28.12 30.21 30.62
CA CYS A 115 27.06 29.80 31.54
C CYS A 115 25.93 30.85 31.51
N TRP A 116 24.68 30.53 31.15
CA TRP A 116 23.90 29.44 31.70
C TRP A 116 23.25 28.61 30.59
N CYS A 117 23.55 27.31 30.61
CA CYS A 117 22.67 26.29 30.05
C CYS A 117 21.64 25.92 31.13
N TRP A 118 20.37 26.20 30.89
CA TRP A 118 19.21 25.32 31.14
C TRP A 118 17.97 25.90 30.46
#